data_AF-A0A1H0ATE3-F1
#
_entry.id   AF-A0A1H0ATE3-F1
#
_cell.length_a   1.000
_cell.length_b   1.000
_cell.length_c   1.000
_cell.angle_alpha   90.00
_cell.angle_beta   90.00
_cell.angle_gamma   90.00
#
_symmetry.space_group_name_H-M   'P 1'
#
loop_
_entity.id
_entity.type
_entity.pdbx_description
1 polymer ?
#
loop_
_entity_poly.entity_id
_entity_poly.type
_entity_poly.pdbx_seq_one_letter_code
_entity_poly.pdbx_strand_id
1 'polypeptide(L)' 'MLGQKPVWVNIDVPTQRFTLHRECMHTNRMCETPYKGIGKLKRDGGWIRFRNIDVAVKRQEEDYNQFELVIHCK' A
#
# COMPACT_ATOMS: atom_id res chain seq x y z
N MET A 1 -7.02 11.62 -15.87
CA MET A 1 -7.62 10.43 -15.21
C MET A 1 -6.49 9.49 -14.84
N LEU A 2 -5.94 9.61 -13.64
CA LEU A 2 -4.87 8.73 -13.18
C LEU A 2 -5.47 7.35 -12.84
N GLY A 3 -5.48 6.47 -13.84
CA GLY A 3 -5.47 5.02 -13.70
C GLY A 3 -6.70 4.36 -13.05
N GLN A 4 -7.64 3.89 -13.88
CA GLN A 4 -8.69 2.94 -13.47
C GLN A 4 -8.16 1.53 -13.08
N LYS A 5 -6.84 1.33 -13.00
CA LYS A 5 -6.23 0.02 -12.77
C LYS A 5 -5.99 -0.23 -11.27
N PRO A 6 -6.17 -1.47 -10.79
CA PRO A 6 -5.84 -1.82 -9.42
C PRO A 6 -4.40 -1.53 -9.06
N VAL A 7 -4.18 -1.19 -7.79
CA VAL A 7 -2.86 -0.93 -7.21
C VAL A 7 -2.71 -1.71 -5.92
N TRP A 8 -1.47 -1.96 -5.53
CA TRP A 8 -1.12 -2.49 -4.22
C TRP A 8 -0.47 -1.40 -3.38
N VAL A 9 -0.79 -1.39 -2.10
CA VAL A 9 -0.16 -0.50 -1.13
C VAL A 9 0.54 -1.34 -0.08
N ASN A 10 1.81 -1.07 0.16
CA ASN A 10 2.54 -1.55 1.33
C ASN A 10 2.41 -0.49 2.44
N ILE A 11 1.60 -0.79 3.44
CA ILE A 11 1.47 0.01 4.66
C ILE A 11 2.52 -0.50 5.63
N ASP A 12 3.46 0.35 6.00
CA ASP A 12 4.57 0.04 6.89
C ASP A 12 4.44 0.88 8.17
N VAL A 13 3.94 0.26 9.23
CA VAL A 13 3.68 0.94 10.51
C VAL A 13 4.97 1.41 11.19
N PRO A 14 6.04 0.59 11.30
CA PRO A 14 7.28 1.02 11.96
C PRO A 14 7.93 2.24 11.31
N THR A 15 7.88 2.34 9.98
CA THR A 15 8.48 3.47 9.25
C THR A 15 7.49 4.57 8.87
N GLN A 16 6.22 4.43 9.25
CA GLN A 16 5.13 5.35 8.90
C GLN A 16 5.06 5.64 7.40
N ARG A 17 5.19 4.60 6.56
CA ARG A 17 5.14 4.72 5.10
C ARG A 17 3.90 4.10 4.51
N PHE A 18 3.32 4.81 3.55
CA PHE A 18 2.21 4.37 2.72
C PHE A 18 2.72 4.30 1.27
N THR A 19 3.31 3.16 0.90
CA THR A 19 3.98 3.03 -0.41
C THR A 19 3.04 2.42 -1.43
N LEU A 20 2.75 3.17 -2.49
CA LEU A 20 1.90 2.75 -3.59
C LEU A 20 2.69 2.11 -4.72
N HIS A 21 2.21 0.94 -5.14
CA HIS A 21 2.77 0.15 -6.22
C HIS A 21 1.71 -0.10 -7.30
N ARG A 22 2.07 0.19 -8.56
CA ARG A 22 1.52 -0.54 -9.69
C ARG A 22 2.10 -1.96 -9.68
N GLU A 23 1.54 -2.89 -10.46
CA GLU A 23 2.15 -4.21 -10.62
C GLU A 23 3.65 -4.08 -10.97
N CYS A 24 4.50 -4.61 -10.09
CA CYS A 24 5.95 -4.53 -10.20
C CYS A 24 6.63 -5.69 -9.47
N MET A 25 7.96 -5.72 -9.49
CA MET A 25 8.73 -6.80 -8.84
C MET A 25 8.39 -6.98 -7.36
N HIS A 26 8.07 -5.89 -6.64
CA HIS A 26 7.72 -5.95 -5.22
C HIS A 26 6.37 -6.64 -5.01
N THR A 27 5.35 -6.31 -5.80
CA THR A 27 4.03 -6.96 -5.71
C THR A 27 4.08 -8.42 -6.10
N ASN A 28 5.02 -8.81 -6.97
CA ASN A 28 5.22 -10.21 -7.36
C ASN A 28 5.92 -11.05 -6.29
N ARG A 29 6.60 -10.39 -5.34
CA ARG A 29 7.39 -11.04 -4.27
C ARG A 29 6.80 -10.85 -2.88
N MET A 30 5.66 -10.17 -2.76
CA MET A 30 5.02 -10.00 -1.46
C MET A 30 4.57 -11.35 -0.90
N CYS A 31 4.82 -11.56 0.38
CA CYS A 31 4.41 -12.75 1.11
C CYS A 31 3.89 -12.35 2.49
N GLU A 32 3.03 -13.19 3.08
CA GLU A 32 2.71 -13.04 4.50
C GLU A 32 3.94 -13.38 5.34
N THR A 33 4.15 -12.61 6.39
CA THR A 33 5.10 -12.91 7.46
C THR A 33 4.37 -12.97 8.80
N PRO A 34 5.03 -13.37 9.90
CA PRO A 34 4.42 -13.30 11.23
C PRO A 34 3.90 -11.89 11.60
N TYR A 35 4.52 -10.85 11.03
CA TYR A 35 4.24 -9.46 11.42
C TYR A 35 3.70 -8.57 10.29
N LYS A 36 3.72 -9.01 9.03
CA LYS A 36 3.06 -8.35 7.89
C LYS A 36 2.05 -9.27 7.21
N GLY A 37 0.87 -8.74 6.92
CA GLY A 37 -0.20 -9.47 6.24
C GLY A 37 -0.34 -9.14 4.75
N ILE A 38 -1.12 -9.95 4.03
CA ILE A 38 -1.60 -9.67 2.67
C ILE A 38 -3.13 -9.66 2.72
N GLY A 39 -3.76 -8.61 2.19
CA GLY A 39 -5.21 -8.39 2.25
C GLY A 39 -5.72 -7.96 3.64
N LYS A 40 -4.88 -8.04 4.66
CA LYS A 40 -5.12 -7.58 6.04
C LYS A 40 -3.83 -7.06 6.64
N LEU A 41 -3.95 -6.20 7.65
CA LEU A 41 -2.81 -5.70 8.40
C LEU A 41 -2.48 -6.62 9.58
N LYS A 42 -1.20 -6.71 9.91
CA LYS A 42 -0.67 -7.29 11.15
C LYS A 42 0.10 -6.19 11.90
N ARG A 43 0.86 -6.56 12.94
CA ARG A 43 1.60 -5.63 13.81
C ARG A 43 2.42 -4.60 13.03
N ASP A 44 3.17 -5.04 12.02
CA ASP A 44 4.09 -4.18 11.26
C ASP A 44 3.46 -3.67 9.95
N GLY A 45 2.14 -3.85 9.79
CA GLY A 45 1.37 -3.45 8.61
C GLY A 45 1.13 -4.60 7.62
N GLY A 46 1.15 -4.29 6.31
CA GLY A 46 0.84 -5.28 5.28
C GLY A 46 0.56 -4.71 3.90
N TRP A 47 0.23 -5.61 2.98
CA TRP A 47 -0.10 -5.32 1.59
C TRP A 47 -1.61 -5.30 1.38
N ILE A 48 -2.15 -4.17 0.97
CA ILE A 48 -3.59 -3.99 0.69
C ILE A 48 -3.79 -3.67 -0.79
N ARG A 49 -4.74 -4.34 -1.43
CA ARG A 49 -5.12 -4.07 -2.83
C ARG A 49 -6.24 -3.04 -2.87
N PHE A 50 -6.07 -2.01 -3.68
CA PHE A 50 -7.10 -1.01 -3.97
C PHE A 50 -7.51 -1.09 -5.44
N ARG A 51 -8.75 -0.67 -5.72
CA ARG A 51 -9.29 -0.68 -7.09
C ARG A 51 -8.59 0.29 -8.03
N ASN A 52 -8.02 1.37 -7.49
CA ASN A 52 -7.26 2.39 -8.21
C ASN A 52 -6.44 3.26 -7.26
N ILE A 53 -5.62 4.14 -7.84
CA ILE A 53 -4.76 5.07 -7.10
C ILE A 53 -5.58 6.07 -6.28
N ASP A 54 -6.68 6.59 -6.83
CA ASP A 54 -7.49 7.62 -6.17
C ASP A 54 -8.07 7.12 -4.85
N VAL A 55 -8.56 5.88 -4.80
CA VAL A 55 -9.07 5.28 -3.55
C VAL A 55 -7.94 5.02 -2.56
N ALA A 56 -6.76 4.61 -3.03
CA ALA A 56 -5.61 4.39 -2.15
C ALA A 56 -5.13 5.70 -1.51
N VAL A 57 -5.04 6.79 -2.30
CA VAL A 57 -4.67 8.13 -1.81
C VAL A 57 -5.71 8.66 -0.84
N LYS A 58 -7.00 8.57 -1.19
CA LYS A 58 -8.08 8.97 -0.28
C LYS A 58 -8.02 8.21 1.06
N ARG A 59 -7.76 6.90 1.02
CA ARG A 59 -7.59 6.10 2.25
C ARG A 59 -6.39 6.58 3.08
N GLN A 60 -5.29 6.98 2.44
CA GLN A 60 -4.12 7.52 3.13
C GLN A 60 -4.48 8.85 3.80
N GLU A 61 -5.18 9.75 3.12
CA GLU A 61 -5.63 11.02 3.67
C GLU A 61 -6.59 10.88 4.86
N GLU A 62 -7.47 9.86 4.84
CA GLU A 62 -8.47 9.63 5.90
C GLU A 62 -7.88 8.93 7.12
N ASP A 63 -7.11 7.86 6.94
CA ASP A 63 -6.71 6.96 8.03
C ASP A 63 -5.22 6.95 8.35
N TYR A 64 -4.38 7.47 7.44
CA TYR A 64 -2.93 7.42 7.54
C TYR A 64 -2.31 8.79 7.17
N ASN A 65 -2.98 9.89 7.52
CA ASN A 65 -2.57 11.25 7.11
C ASN A 65 -1.18 11.64 7.62
N GLN A 66 -0.72 10.99 8.69
CA GLN A 66 0.60 11.13 9.27
C GLN A 66 1.67 10.27 8.59
N PHE A 67 1.29 9.35 7.69
CA PHE A 67 2.22 8.49 6.96
C PHE A 67 2.72 9.20 5.70
N GLU A 68 3.99 8.99 5.36
CA GLU A 68 4.57 9.46 4.11
C GLU A 68 3.98 8.68 2.92
N LEU A 69 3.32 9.39 2.00
CA LEU A 69 2.86 8.81 0.73
C LEU A 69 4.04 8.69 -0.25
N VAL A 70 4.39 7.46 -0.61
CA VAL A 70 5.48 7.17 -1.56
C VAL A 70 4.91 6.50 -2.80
N ILE A 71 5.09 7.10 -3.97
CA ILE A 71 4.72 6.47 -5.25
C ILE A 71 5.95 5.76 -5.81
N HIS A 72 6.02 4.44 -5.63
CA HIS A 72 7.18 3.64 -6.06
C HIS A 72 7.27 3.52 -7.58
N CYS A 73 6.15 3.27 -8.25
CA CYS A 73 6.11 3.02 -9.70
C CYS A 73 5.61 4.28 -10.41
N LYS A 74 6.51 4.99 -11.10
CA LYS A 74 6.16 6.14 -11.96
C LYS A 74 5.56 5.64 -13.28
#